data_AF-A0A838TCI7-F1
#
_entry.id   AF-A0A838TCI7-F1
#
_cell.length_a   1.000
_cell.length_b   1.000
_cell.length_c   1.000
_cell.angle_alpha   90.00
_cell.angle_beta   90.00
_cell.angle_gamma   90.00
#
_symmetry.space_group_name_H-M   'P 1'
#
loop_
_entity.id
_entity.type
_entity.pdbx_description
1 polymer ?
#
loop_
_entity_poly.entity_id
_entity_poly.type
_entity_poly.pdbx_seq_one_letter_code
_entity_poly.pdbx_strand_id
1 'polypeptide(L)'
;MKKIMTHYIPGLFFLLLISMQTDIYAQSNLKKYNTINVKQPDRMSLTRGSTTGIAADLLPDTDNKLNIGSPSLQWKNIYLSGSLFLDGANFLDNKGGENLFVGNTGNTANTASSCTFVGYHAGNSNTNGEYNVFVGHLAGSDNTEGHHNTFVGESAGQVCKLAYYDTFIGNQAGALNDSGSSDVFVGQTAGFHNVHGSYNTFIGKASGYSNKDGFDNSFLGKNAGHENVNGFQNTYLGRAAGYSGTGSNNTMVGAYAGYQQIGSFNVFIGESSSYRWISGNKNTIIGDSAGIKTTKGNSNIYIGFRTDGSDNLSNAIAIGAQFKITGSNTVVIGNSSFTKVGFGVNPSQNNIMQFVNTSASLTTGGVWSNASDRKLKDNFEKLDSKDILSRVKMLDIQRWNYKVENQSIKHIGPVAQDFNKLFGVGNDTTISTIDPAGVALVSIKALISDNEDLRSKNEELTQQYATQQLQLDDVQKQLSDIKAALSQCCVNYNPNIGSDGEKVNNTIEKVSLIQNSPNPFSNETTIQYTIPQSFVNAEIRIASENGDVIKVFTLYNQAGFLTLKAVDFTAGTYHYSLFTDGKELESKVMVISR
;
A
#
# COMPACT_ATOMS: atom_id res chain seq x y z
N MET A 1 8.23 11.13 57.68
CA MET A 1 7.08 11.75 58.38
C MET A 1 5.82 11.25 57.70
N LYS A 2 4.67 10.91 58.30
CA LYS A 2 4.17 10.58 59.67
C LYS A 2 3.13 9.43 59.43
N LYS A 3 2.99 8.38 60.27
CA LYS A 3 2.07 8.25 61.46
C LYS A 3 0.65 8.84 61.21
N ILE A 4 -0.50 8.26 61.59
CA ILE A 4 -0.93 7.11 62.45
C ILE A 4 -2.46 6.86 62.17
N MET A 5 -3.24 5.79 62.49
CA MET A 5 -3.15 4.44 63.12
C MET A 5 -3.87 3.41 62.16
N THR A 6 -4.51 2.22 62.38
CA THR A 6 -5.15 1.38 63.45
C THR A 6 -6.48 1.91 64.08
N HIS A 7 -7.50 1.12 64.49
CA HIS A 7 -7.61 -0.33 64.86
C HIS A 7 -9.08 -0.89 64.83
N TYR A 8 -9.22 -2.23 64.79
CA TYR A 8 -10.23 -3.16 65.37
C TYR A 8 -11.78 -2.89 65.53
N ILE A 9 -12.53 -3.86 64.99
CA ILE A 9 -13.79 -4.55 65.43
C ILE A 9 -13.89 -4.92 66.94
N PRO A 10 -15.01 -5.45 67.49
CA PRO A 10 -16.48 -5.28 67.25
C PRO A 10 -17.27 -4.97 68.57
N GLY A 11 -18.62 -4.93 68.59
CA GLY A 11 -19.37 -4.81 69.87
C GLY A 11 -20.91 -4.94 69.82
N LEU A 12 -21.49 -5.59 70.84
CA LEU A 12 -22.90 -6.04 70.96
C LEU A 12 -23.75 -5.15 71.92
N PHE A 13 -25.08 -5.19 71.76
CA PHE A 13 -26.15 -5.13 72.79
C PHE A 13 -26.75 -3.83 73.42
N PHE A 14 -28.10 -3.91 73.55
CA PHE A 14 -29.01 -3.52 74.66
C PHE A 14 -29.76 -2.16 74.72
N LEU A 15 -30.88 -2.21 75.49
CA LEU A 15 -31.98 -1.25 75.79
C LEU A 15 -33.12 -1.23 74.74
N LEU A 16 -34.43 -1.21 75.06
CA LEU A 16 -35.26 -1.39 76.29
C LEU A 16 -36.72 -1.72 75.78
N LEU A 17 -37.77 -2.24 76.43
CA LEU A 17 -38.24 -2.51 77.82
C LEU A 17 -38.45 -4.04 78.05
N ILE A 18 -38.70 -4.63 79.23
CA ILE A 18 -39.49 -4.37 80.47
C ILE A 18 -41.01 -4.67 80.35
N SER A 19 -41.39 -5.89 80.72
CA SER A 19 -42.25 -6.13 81.89
C SER A 19 -41.97 -7.51 82.51
N MET A 20 -42.15 -7.62 83.83
CA MET A 20 -42.17 -8.86 84.62
C MET A 20 -43.65 -9.28 84.79
N GLN A 21 -44.06 -10.45 85.29
CA GLN A 21 -43.56 -11.15 86.47
C GLN A 21 -44.05 -12.62 86.53
N THR A 22 -43.31 -13.38 87.33
CA THR A 22 -43.45 -14.76 87.82
C THR A 22 -44.80 -15.01 88.54
N ASP A 23 -45.27 -16.22 88.88
CA ASP A 23 -44.68 -17.42 89.55
C ASP A 23 -45.26 -18.74 88.95
N ILE A 24 -44.71 -19.96 89.02
CA ILE A 24 -43.96 -20.79 90.01
C ILE A 24 -44.87 -21.66 90.93
N TYR A 25 -44.82 -23.00 90.70
CA TYR A 25 -45.39 -24.14 91.47
C TYR A 25 -46.94 -24.28 91.47
N ALA A 26 -47.56 -25.47 91.57
CA ALA A 26 -47.09 -26.79 92.03
C ALA A 26 -47.70 -27.99 91.26
N GLN A 27 -47.24 -29.22 91.52
CA GLN A 27 -47.87 -30.45 91.04
C GLN A 27 -49.14 -30.81 91.82
N SER A 28 -50.24 -31.14 91.12
CA SER A 28 -51.00 -32.40 91.24
C SER A 28 -52.44 -32.28 90.72
N ASN A 29 -52.82 -33.10 89.73
CA ASN A 29 -53.91 -34.09 89.85
C ASN A 29 -54.10 -34.89 88.55
N LEU A 30 -54.54 -36.14 88.69
CA LEU A 30 -54.87 -37.05 87.58
C LEU A 30 -56.32 -36.84 87.08
N LYS A 31 -56.61 -37.33 85.86
CA LYS A 31 -57.95 -37.43 85.20
C LYS A 31 -58.55 -36.06 84.80
N LYS A 32 -58.56 -35.65 83.54
CA LYS A 32 -59.13 -36.35 82.38
C LYS A 32 -58.55 -35.81 81.06
N TYR A 33 -58.27 -36.69 80.10
CA TYR A 33 -58.11 -36.28 78.69
C TYR A 33 -59.49 -35.98 78.09
N ASN A 34 -59.70 -34.72 77.70
CA ASN A 34 -60.75 -34.31 76.76
C ASN A 34 -60.08 -33.50 75.66
N THR A 35 -59.67 -34.16 74.57
CA THR A 35 -59.01 -33.52 73.44
C THR A 35 -60.05 -32.75 72.61
N ILE A 36 -59.89 -31.43 72.48
CA ILE A 36 -60.72 -30.62 71.58
C ILE A 36 -60.13 -30.69 70.16
N ASN A 37 -61.00 -30.77 69.16
CA ASN A 37 -60.63 -31.00 67.75
C ASN A 37 -59.72 -29.91 67.17
N VAL A 38 -58.63 -30.33 66.55
CA VAL A 38 -57.98 -29.62 65.45
C VAL A 38 -58.07 -30.50 64.22
N LYS A 39 -58.83 -30.08 63.20
CA LYS A 39 -58.88 -30.79 61.92
C LYS A 39 -57.58 -30.53 61.13
N GLN A 40 -56.78 -31.56 60.96
CA GLN A 40 -55.93 -31.72 59.77
C GLN A 40 -56.58 -32.75 58.83
N PRO A 41 -56.33 -32.68 57.51
CA PRO A 41 -56.99 -33.55 56.54
C PRO A 41 -56.61 -35.03 56.72
N ASP A 42 -57.54 -35.90 56.37
CA ASP A 42 -57.45 -37.34 56.61
C ASP A 42 -56.27 -37.98 55.87
N ARG A 43 -55.30 -38.51 56.65
CA ARG A 43 -54.35 -39.49 56.12
C ARG A 43 -55.08 -40.82 55.94
N MET A 44 -54.96 -41.44 54.76
CA MET A 44 -55.50 -42.79 54.53
C MET A 44 -54.84 -43.84 55.43
N SER A 45 -55.45 -44.12 56.57
CA SER A 45 -55.12 -45.26 57.43
C SER A 45 -55.95 -46.47 57.01
N LEU A 46 -55.31 -47.47 56.39
CA LEU A 46 -55.95 -48.73 55.98
C LEU A 46 -56.21 -49.66 57.19
N THR A 47 -57.01 -49.19 58.14
CA THR A 47 -57.30 -49.86 59.41
C THR A 47 -58.79 -49.99 59.67
N ARG A 48 -59.39 -51.07 59.13
CA ARG A 48 -60.70 -51.66 59.49
C ARG A 48 -61.78 -50.67 59.98
N GLY A 49 -62.30 -49.86 59.06
CA GLY A 49 -63.57 -49.14 59.18
C GLY A 49 -64.48 -49.50 58.00
N SER A 50 -65.80 -49.44 58.19
CA SER A 50 -66.82 -49.89 57.21
C SER A 50 -66.59 -49.37 55.78
N THR A 51 -66.47 -50.29 54.81
CA THR A 51 -66.38 -50.00 53.38
C THR A 51 -67.63 -49.29 52.87
N THR A 52 -67.47 -48.11 52.29
CA THR A 52 -68.46 -47.55 51.35
C THR A 52 -68.40 -48.31 50.02
N GLY A 53 -69.49 -48.30 49.25
CA GLY A 53 -69.65 -49.11 48.02
C GLY A 53 -68.77 -48.74 46.82
N ILE A 54 -67.67 -48.00 47.04
CA ILE A 54 -66.64 -47.63 46.06
C ILE A 54 -65.27 -48.24 46.45
N ALA A 55 -65.15 -48.78 47.67
CA ALA A 55 -63.90 -49.32 48.23
C ALA A 55 -63.90 -50.85 48.43
N ALA A 56 -64.85 -51.57 47.82
CA ALA A 56 -64.91 -53.03 47.90
C ALA A 56 -63.81 -53.71 47.05
N ASP A 57 -63.55 -53.18 45.85
CA ASP A 57 -62.71 -53.81 44.83
C ASP A 57 -61.19 -53.48 44.97
N LEU A 58 -60.77 -52.89 46.09
CA LEU A 58 -59.40 -52.42 46.33
C LEU A 58 -58.74 -53.02 47.58
N LEU A 59 -59.36 -54.01 48.22
CA LEU A 59 -58.73 -54.82 49.27
C LEU A 59 -58.22 -56.13 48.67
N PRO A 60 -56.93 -56.49 48.84
CA PRO A 60 -56.42 -57.77 48.35
C PRO A 60 -57.02 -58.93 49.15
N ASP A 61 -57.46 -59.96 48.44
CA ASP A 61 -57.93 -61.21 49.05
C ASP A 61 -56.75 -61.99 49.67
N THR A 62 -57.08 -62.98 50.49
CA THR A 62 -56.24 -63.88 51.29
C THR A 62 -55.03 -64.50 50.57
N ASP A 63 -55.09 -64.64 49.24
CA ASP A 63 -54.01 -65.17 48.38
C ASP A 63 -53.05 -64.08 47.84
N ASN A 64 -53.27 -62.81 48.22
CA ASN A 64 -52.59 -61.60 47.73
C ASN A 64 -52.68 -61.39 46.19
N LYS A 65 -53.72 -61.94 45.55
CA LYS A 65 -54.01 -61.84 44.12
C LYS A 65 -55.26 -61.00 43.87
N LEU A 66 -55.10 -59.68 43.79
CA LEU A 66 -56.18 -58.80 43.34
C LEU A 66 -56.49 -59.07 41.85
N ASN A 67 -57.74 -59.41 41.51
CA ASN A 67 -58.10 -59.75 40.13
C ASN A 67 -58.41 -58.50 39.30
N ILE A 68 -57.38 -57.96 38.66
CA ILE A 68 -57.42 -56.70 37.88
C ILE A 68 -57.34 -56.91 36.36
N GLY A 69 -57.76 -58.06 35.85
CA GLY A 69 -57.65 -58.39 34.42
C GLY A 69 -58.56 -59.52 33.95
N SER A 70 -58.57 -59.75 32.64
CA SER A 70 -59.34 -60.82 31.99
C SER A 70 -58.40 -61.89 31.38
N PRO A 71 -58.91 -63.06 30.93
CA PRO A 71 -58.08 -64.14 30.38
C PRO A 71 -57.21 -63.77 29.17
N SER A 72 -57.43 -62.62 28.51
CA SER A 72 -56.60 -62.14 27.40
C SER A 72 -55.43 -61.25 27.83
N LEU A 73 -55.37 -60.78 29.08
CA LEU A 73 -54.41 -59.78 29.55
C LEU A 73 -53.67 -60.28 30.80
N GLN A 74 -52.40 -60.69 30.65
CA GLN A 74 -51.61 -61.32 31.72
C GLN A 74 -50.88 -60.32 32.63
N TRP A 75 -50.61 -60.75 33.86
CA TRP A 75 -50.00 -60.02 35.00
C TRP A 75 -48.74 -59.18 34.72
N LYS A 76 -48.02 -59.38 33.61
CA LYS A 76 -46.79 -58.61 33.32
C LYS A 76 -47.08 -57.14 32.97
N ASN A 77 -48.31 -56.82 32.60
CA ASN A 77 -48.73 -55.51 32.10
C ASN A 77 -49.64 -54.83 33.14
N ILE A 78 -49.22 -53.70 33.71
CA ILE A 78 -50.10 -52.84 34.52
C ILE A 78 -50.89 -51.96 33.55
N TYR A 79 -52.22 -52.16 33.49
CA TYR A 79 -53.10 -51.36 32.64
C TYR A 79 -53.66 -50.17 33.42
N LEU A 80 -53.13 -48.98 33.12
CA LEU A 80 -53.68 -47.71 33.59
C LEU A 80 -54.41 -47.04 32.42
N SER A 81 -55.59 -46.47 32.68
CA SER A 81 -56.48 -45.88 31.66
C SER A 81 -56.01 -44.49 31.20
N GLY A 82 -54.74 -44.38 30.81
CA GLY A 82 -54.05 -43.16 30.40
C GLY A 82 -53.18 -42.53 31.48
N SER A 83 -53.70 -42.41 32.71
CA SER A 83 -53.03 -41.64 33.79
C SER A 83 -52.75 -42.45 35.07
N LEU A 84 -51.66 -42.09 35.77
CA LEU A 84 -51.32 -42.51 37.13
C LEU A 84 -51.28 -41.28 38.05
N PHE A 85 -51.95 -41.36 39.20
CA PHE A 85 -51.93 -40.30 40.21
C PHE A 85 -51.13 -40.73 41.45
N LEU A 86 -50.36 -39.80 42.02
CA LEU A 86 -49.68 -39.95 43.32
C LEU A 86 -50.03 -38.74 44.19
N ASP A 87 -50.40 -38.97 45.46
CA ASP A 87 -50.84 -37.95 46.43
C ASP A 87 -51.91 -36.96 45.89
N GLY A 88 -52.74 -37.42 44.96
CA GLY A 88 -53.79 -36.64 44.29
C GLY A 88 -53.32 -35.79 43.10
N ALA A 89 -52.01 -35.71 42.84
CA ALA A 89 -51.45 -35.07 41.64
C ALA A 89 -51.31 -36.08 40.49
N ASN A 90 -51.43 -35.61 39.25
CA ASN A 90 -51.11 -36.39 38.07
C ASN A 90 -49.59 -36.64 38.04
N PHE A 91 -49.16 -37.88 37.83
CA PHE A 91 -47.76 -38.31 37.93
C PHE A 91 -47.22 -38.97 36.67
N LEU A 92 -48.03 -39.78 35.98
CA LEU A 92 -47.77 -40.20 34.60
C LEU A 92 -49.05 -40.02 33.80
N ASP A 93 -48.96 -39.59 32.54
CA ASP A 93 -50.14 -39.42 31.68
C ASP A 93 -49.77 -39.53 30.19
N ASN A 94 -50.78 -39.75 29.33
CA ASN A 94 -50.59 -39.83 27.88
C ASN A 94 -51.71 -39.17 27.05
N LYS A 95 -52.57 -38.32 27.67
CA LYS A 95 -53.64 -37.55 26.99
C LYS A 95 -53.18 -37.02 25.62
N GLY A 96 -53.95 -37.33 24.57
CA GLY A 96 -53.58 -37.07 23.18
C GLY A 96 -53.17 -38.38 22.48
N GLY A 97 -52.32 -38.28 21.46
CA GLY A 97 -51.76 -39.43 20.75
C GLY A 97 -50.27 -39.60 21.03
N GLU A 98 -49.82 -40.80 21.40
CA GLU A 98 -48.38 -41.16 21.50
C GLU A 98 -47.54 -40.26 22.43
N ASN A 99 -48.18 -39.63 23.43
CA ASN A 99 -47.56 -38.71 24.38
C ASN A 99 -46.95 -39.42 25.60
N LEU A 100 -45.95 -38.79 26.23
CA LEU A 100 -45.36 -39.17 27.51
C LEU A 100 -45.29 -37.96 28.45
N PHE A 101 -46.17 -37.91 29.45
CA PHE A 101 -46.22 -36.84 30.44
C PHE A 101 -45.82 -37.35 31.84
N VAL A 102 -44.96 -36.61 32.55
CA VAL A 102 -44.37 -37.03 33.84
C VAL A 102 -44.37 -35.89 34.85
N GLY A 103 -45.11 -36.08 35.95
CA GLY A 103 -45.42 -35.07 36.95
C GLY A 103 -46.65 -34.23 36.58
N ASN A 104 -46.82 -33.09 37.27
CA ASN A 104 -47.92 -32.16 37.00
C ASN A 104 -47.64 -31.36 35.71
N THR A 105 -47.91 -31.98 34.56
CA THR A 105 -47.54 -31.53 33.20
C THR A 105 -48.75 -31.51 32.26
N GLY A 106 -48.71 -30.63 31.27
CA GLY A 106 -49.71 -30.53 30.20
C GLY A 106 -51.06 -29.95 30.64
N ASN A 107 -51.81 -29.41 29.67
CA ASN A 107 -53.17 -28.94 29.89
C ASN A 107 -54.16 -30.12 29.92
N THR A 108 -55.27 -30.01 30.67
CA THR A 108 -56.41 -30.93 30.51
C THR A 108 -57.09 -30.80 29.15
N ALA A 109 -56.91 -29.66 28.47
CA ALA A 109 -57.36 -29.40 27.11
C ALA A 109 -56.33 -29.76 26.01
N ASN A 110 -55.25 -30.48 26.33
CA ASN A 110 -54.23 -30.84 25.34
C ASN A 110 -54.73 -31.98 24.42
N THR A 111 -54.80 -31.71 23.12
CA THR A 111 -55.16 -32.67 22.06
C THR A 111 -54.00 -33.02 21.13
N ALA A 112 -52.80 -32.46 21.36
CA ALA A 112 -51.61 -32.69 20.53
C ALA A 112 -51.10 -34.14 20.59
N SER A 113 -50.26 -34.52 19.61
CA SER A 113 -49.58 -35.82 19.58
C SER A 113 -48.04 -35.74 19.59
N SER A 114 -47.40 -36.87 19.88
CA SER A 114 -45.95 -37.10 19.87
C SER A 114 -45.12 -36.21 20.82
N CYS A 115 -45.71 -35.73 21.91
CA CYS A 115 -45.11 -34.83 22.89
C CYS A 115 -44.57 -35.55 24.14
N THR A 116 -43.39 -35.15 24.61
CA THR A 116 -42.77 -35.62 25.87
C THR A 116 -42.61 -34.46 26.85
N PHE A 117 -43.41 -34.43 27.93
CA PHE A 117 -43.36 -33.38 28.95
C PHE A 117 -42.93 -33.96 30.31
N VAL A 118 -41.92 -33.39 30.95
CA VAL A 118 -41.35 -33.89 32.21
C VAL A 118 -41.03 -32.73 33.16
N GLY A 119 -41.69 -32.69 34.32
CA GLY A 119 -41.45 -31.69 35.38
C GLY A 119 -42.59 -30.69 35.58
N TYR A 120 -42.62 -30.05 36.75
CA TYR A 120 -43.75 -29.22 37.19
C TYR A 120 -44.09 -28.09 36.19
N HIS A 121 -45.33 -28.11 35.69
CA HIS A 121 -45.89 -27.24 34.65
C HIS A 121 -45.12 -27.21 33.31
N ALA A 122 -44.39 -28.26 32.95
CA ALA A 122 -43.91 -28.41 31.57
C ALA A 122 -45.09 -28.56 30.60
N GLY A 123 -45.09 -27.79 29.50
CA GLY A 123 -46.15 -27.80 28.48
C GLY A 123 -47.55 -27.42 28.98
N ASN A 124 -47.66 -26.70 30.10
CA ASN A 124 -48.92 -26.50 30.83
C ASN A 124 -50.06 -25.84 30.02
N SER A 125 -49.73 -25.00 29.04
CA SER A 125 -50.71 -24.30 28.19
C SER A 125 -50.97 -24.99 26.85
N ASN A 126 -50.28 -26.11 26.55
CA ASN A 126 -50.29 -26.74 25.23
C ASN A 126 -51.67 -27.27 24.88
N THR A 127 -52.23 -26.80 23.76
CA THR A 127 -53.55 -27.23 23.26
C THR A 127 -53.39 -28.15 22.05
N ASN A 128 -52.61 -27.75 21.06
CA ASN A 128 -52.49 -28.43 19.76
C ASN A 128 -51.02 -28.51 19.26
N GLY A 129 -50.05 -27.92 19.96
CA GLY A 129 -48.63 -27.99 19.61
C GLY A 129 -48.06 -29.41 19.72
N GLU A 130 -47.70 -30.01 18.58
CA GLU A 130 -47.24 -31.41 18.44
C GLU A 130 -45.71 -31.57 18.40
N TYR A 131 -45.22 -32.80 18.58
CA TYR A 131 -43.79 -33.19 18.48
C TYR A 131 -42.84 -32.43 19.42
N ASN A 132 -43.35 -31.94 20.57
CA ASN A 132 -42.61 -31.13 21.53
C ASN A 132 -41.97 -31.95 22.64
N VAL A 133 -40.71 -31.65 22.99
CA VAL A 133 -39.96 -32.28 24.08
C VAL A 133 -39.61 -31.23 25.14
N PHE A 134 -40.38 -31.17 26.24
CA PHE A 134 -40.21 -30.18 27.30
C PHE A 134 -39.81 -30.86 28.62
N VAL A 135 -38.57 -30.65 29.08
CA VAL A 135 -37.98 -31.31 30.25
C VAL A 135 -37.43 -30.27 31.23
N GLY A 136 -38.22 -29.95 32.26
CA GLY A 136 -37.85 -29.00 33.32
C GLY A 136 -39.05 -28.36 34.01
N HIS A 137 -38.81 -27.76 35.17
CA HIS A 137 -39.79 -26.89 35.83
C HIS A 137 -40.12 -25.70 34.91
N LEU A 138 -41.39 -25.51 34.55
CA LEU A 138 -41.88 -24.48 33.61
C LEU A 138 -41.27 -24.53 32.18
N ALA A 139 -40.74 -25.68 31.73
CA ALA A 139 -40.28 -25.83 30.34
C ALA A 139 -41.47 -25.72 29.36
N GLY A 140 -41.45 -24.73 28.47
CA GLY A 140 -42.56 -24.49 27.53
C GLY A 140 -43.93 -24.26 28.18
N SER A 141 -43.99 -23.67 29.39
CA SER A 141 -45.25 -23.57 30.15
C SER A 141 -46.37 -22.84 29.42
N ASP A 142 -46.02 -21.86 28.59
CA ASP A 142 -46.98 -20.99 27.90
C ASP A 142 -47.07 -21.29 26.38
N ASN A 143 -46.41 -22.36 25.91
CA ASN A 143 -46.56 -22.87 24.54
C ASN A 143 -48.01 -23.31 24.32
N THR A 144 -48.70 -22.72 23.34
CA THR A 144 -50.09 -23.10 22.99
C THR A 144 -50.13 -23.94 21.73
N GLU A 145 -49.52 -23.43 20.64
CA GLU A 145 -49.59 -23.99 19.29
C GLU A 145 -48.21 -24.25 18.65
N GLY A 146 -47.12 -23.78 19.28
CA GLY A 146 -45.76 -24.06 18.85
C GLY A 146 -45.43 -25.56 18.84
N HIS A 147 -44.63 -26.01 17.89
CA HIS A 147 -44.46 -27.43 17.55
C HIS A 147 -43.04 -27.79 17.11
N HIS A 148 -42.68 -29.08 17.23
CA HIS A 148 -41.33 -29.60 16.97
C HIS A 148 -40.21 -28.94 17.80
N ASN A 149 -40.54 -28.42 19.00
CA ASN A 149 -39.61 -27.70 19.86
C ASN A 149 -38.99 -28.63 20.93
N THR A 150 -37.70 -28.46 21.22
CA THR A 150 -36.98 -29.19 22.28
C THR A 150 -36.48 -28.23 23.36
N PHE A 151 -37.15 -28.17 24.50
CA PHE A 151 -36.81 -27.30 25.63
C PHE A 151 -36.36 -28.12 26.85
N VAL A 152 -35.09 -28.02 27.24
CA VAL A 152 -34.50 -28.81 28.34
C VAL A 152 -33.86 -27.87 29.37
N GLY A 153 -34.54 -27.64 30.48
CA GLY A 153 -34.11 -26.76 31.56
C GLY A 153 -35.27 -26.09 32.29
N GLU A 154 -35.00 -25.57 33.48
CA GLU A 154 -35.93 -24.70 34.20
C GLU A 154 -36.25 -23.45 33.37
N SER A 155 -37.54 -23.18 33.12
CA SER A 155 -38.05 -22.07 32.31
C SER A 155 -37.42 -21.98 30.90
N ALA A 156 -36.95 -23.10 30.34
CA ALA A 156 -36.53 -23.16 28.94
C ALA A 156 -37.76 -22.94 28.03
N GLY A 157 -37.70 -21.95 27.13
CA GLY A 157 -38.82 -21.58 26.25
C GLY A 157 -40.12 -21.21 26.98
N GLN A 158 -40.05 -20.63 28.19
CA GLN A 158 -41.23 -20.47 29.05
C GLN A 158 -42.41 -19.75 28.37
N VAL A 159 -42.18 -18.58 27.76
CA VAL A 159 -43.22 -17.72 27.16
C VAL A 159 -43.42 -17.99 25.65
N CYS A 160 -42.90 -19.13 25.16
CA CYS A 160 -42.76 -19.45 23.75
C CYS A 160 -44.07 -20.00 23.15
N LYS A 161 -45.00 -19.10 22.76
CA LYS A 161 -46.40 -19.46 22.43
C LYS A 161 -46.58 -20.20 21.10
N LEU A 162 -45.95 -19.67 20.05
CA LEU A 162 -46.24 -19.99 18.64
C LEU A 162 -45.02 -20.46 17.83
N ALA A 163 -43.85 -20.54 18.45
CA ALA A 163 -42.59 -20.87 17.78
C ALA A 163 -42.50 -22.32 17.29
N TYR A 164 -41.60 -22.60 16.34
CA TYR A 164 -41.41 -23.95 15.81
C TYR A 164 -39.96 -24.25 15.39
N TYR A 165 -39.58 -25.53 15.49
CA TYR A 165 -38.23 -26.08 15.26
C TYR A 165 -37.12 -25.53 16.18
N ASP A 166 -37.47 -25.04 17.37
CA ASP A 166 -36.50 -24.50 18.32
C ASP A 166 -35.81 -25.57 19.18
N THR A 167 -34.57 -25.33 19.59
CA THR A 167 -33.81 -26.18 20.53
C THR A 167 -33.18 -25.34 21.64
N PHE A 168 -33.81 -25.30 22.81
CA PHE A 168 -33.36 -24.51 23.97
C PHE A 168 -32.90 -25.42 25.11
N ILE A 169 -31.61 -25.40 25.44
CA ILE A 169 -31.00 -26.28 26.45
C ILE A 169 -30.27 -25.44 27.51
N GLY A 170 -30.88 -25.30 28.68
CA GLY A 170 -30.33 -24.59 29.84
C GLY A 170 -31.41 -23.89 30.68
N ASN A 171 -31.07 -23.60 31.95
CA ASN A 171 -31.89 -22.72 32.80
C ASN A 171 -32.12 -21.38 32.08
N GLN A 172 -33.39 -21.06 31.83
CA GLN A 172 -33.87 -19.87 31.14
C GLN A 172 -33.33 -19.67 29.70
N ALA A 173 -32.96 -20.74 29.00
CA ALA A 173 -32.66 -20.66 27.56
C ALA A 173 -33.94 -20.31 26.77
N GLY A 174 -33.91 -19.26 25.94
CA GLY A 174 -35.07 -18.80 25.16
C GLY A 174 -36.32 -18.43 25.96
N ALA A 175 -36.19 -18.10 27.25
CA ALA A 175 -37.33 -18.00 28.18
C ALA A 175 -38.40 -16.98 27.76
N LEU A 176 -37.99 -15.89 27.08
CA LEU A 176 -38.86 -14.85 26.54
C LEU A 176 -38.77 -14.78 24.99
N ASN A 177 -38.57 -15.93 24.34
CA ASN A 177 -38.99 -16.10 22.95
C ASN A 177 -40.52 -16.05 22.91
N ASP A 178 -41.12 -15.29 21.97
CA ASP A 178 -42.58 -15.20 21.83
C ASP A 178 -43.04 -15.81 20.49
N SER A 179 -42.38 -15.41 19.40
CA SER A 179 -42.64 -15.94 18.05
C SER A 179 -41.38 -16.12 17.19
N GLY A 180 -40.18 -16.04 17.75
CA GLY A 180 -38.96 -16.43 17.05
C GLY A 180 -38.95 -17.93 16.74
N SER A 181 -38.25 -18.39 15.70
CA SER A 181 -38.33 -19.80 15.28
C SER A 181 -37.08 -20.30 14.55
N SER A 182 -36.89 -21.61 14.56
CA SER A 182 -35.68 -22.30 14.08
C SER A 182 -34.40 -21.84 14.79
N ASP A 183 -34.52 -21.53 16.07
CA ASP A 183 -33.44 -21.02 16.92
C ASP A 183 -32.80 -22.13 17.79
N VAL A 184 -31.48 -22.09 17.97
CA VAL A 184 -30.71 -23.06 18.78
C VAL A 184 -29.97 -22.36 19.93
N PHE A 185 -30.52 -22.42 21.14
CA PHE A 185 -29.98 -21.74 22.34
C PHE A 185 -29.47 -22.74 23.38
N VAL A 186 -28.15 -22.83 23.56
CA VAL A 186 -27.52 -23.82 24.46
C VAL A 186 -26.68 -23.12 25.53
N GLY A 187 -27.22 -23.02 26.74
CA GLY A 187 -26.56 -22.42 27.89
C GLY A 187 -27.53 -21.65 28.80
N GLN A 188 -27.13 -21.39 30.04
CA GLN A 188 -27.91 -20.55 30.95
C GLN A 188 -28.17 -19.17 30.33
N THR A 189 -29.44 -18.75 30.28
CA THR A 189 -29.91 -17.49 29.70
C THR A 189 -29.41 -17.18 28.27
N ALA A 190 -29.11 -18.21 27.47
CA ALA A 190 -28.88 -18.04 26.04
C ALA A 190 -30.19 -17.62 25.34
N GLY A 191 -30.15 -16.57 24.51
CA GLY A 191 -31.34 -16.05 23.80
C GLY A 191 -32.48 -15.57 24.72
N PHE A 192 -32.19 -15.16 25.96
CA PHE A 192 -33.21 -14.93 26.99
C PHE A 192 -34.34 -13.96 26.58
N HIS A 193 -34.03 -12.85 25.89
CA HIS A 193 -34.99 -11.89 25.34
C HIS A 193 -35.15 -11.97 23.81
N ASN A 194 -35.14 -13.17 23.21
CA ASN A 194 -35.29 -13.35 21.76
C ASN A 194 -36.75 -13.18 21.28
N VAL A 195 -37.34 -12.00 21.35
CA VAL A 195 -38.80 -11.85 21.21
C VAL A 195 -39.34 -12.34 19.84
N HIS A 196 -38.72 -11.92 18.74
CA HIS A 196 -39.12 -12.30 17.37
C HIS A 196 -37.95 -12.73 16.46
N GLY A 197 -36.72 -12.83 16.98
CA GLY A 197 -35.54 -13.25 16.21
C GLY A 197 -35.70 -14.66 15.64
N SER A 198 -35.07 -15.00 14.51
CA SER A 198 -35.17 -16.35 13.93
C SER A 198 -33.88 -16.78 13.24
N TYR A 199 -33.70 -18.09 13.06
CA TYR A 199 -32.50 -18.70 12.47
C TYR A 199 -31.18 -18.35 13.19
N ASN A 200 -31.25 -18.14 14.50
CA ASN A 200 -30.12 -17.83 15.36
C ASN A 200 -29.55 -19.09 16.04
N THR A 201 -28.24 -19.10 16.31
CA THR A 201 -27.56 -20.17 17.07
C THR A 201 -26.73 -19.53 18.18
N PHE A 202 -27.20 -19.59 19.43
CA PHE A 202 -26.56 -18.98 20.59
C PHE A 202 -26.08 -20.05 21.58
N ILE A 203 -24.78 -20.35 21.56
CA ILE A 203 -24.17 -21.40 22.38
C ILE A 203 -23.21 -20.77 23.39
N GLY A 204 -23.56 -20.85 24.67
CA GLY A 204 -22.81 -20.30 25.81
C GLY A 204 -23.68 -19.50 26.76
N LYS A 205 -23.28 -19.41 28.04
CA LYS A 205 -24.02 -18.62 29.04
C LYS A 205 -24.19 -17.17 28.58
N ALA A 206 -25.43 -16.69 28.59
CA ALA A 206 -25.84 -15.35 28.15
C ALA A 206 -25.35 -14.97 26.74
N SER A 207 -25.21 -15.95 25.85
CA SER A 207 -25.01 -15.71 24.41
C SER A 207 -26.31 -15.17 23.81
N GLY A 208 -26.25 -14.06 23.05
CA GLY A 208 -27.43 -13.41 22.45
C GLY A 208 -28.51 -12.94 23.44
N TYR A 209 -28.15 -12.63 24.69
CA TYR A 209 -29.09 -12.40 25.79
C TYR A 209 -30.21 -11.39 25.48
N SER A 210 -29.90 -10.27 24.79
CA SER A 210 -30.83 -9.17 24.50
C SER A 210 -31.44 -9.17 23.08
N ASN A 211 -31.33 -10.27 22.31
CA ASN A 211 -31.58 -10.31 20.85
C ASN A 211 -33.06 -10.18 20.44
N LYS A 212 -33.69 -9.02 20.69
CA LYS A 212 -35.13 -8.80 20.51
C LYS A 212 -35.67 -9.15 19.11
N ASP A 213 -35.07 -8.59 18.07
CA ASP A 213 -35.59 -8.64 16.69
C ASP A 213 -34.50 -9.09 15.66
N GLY A 214 -33.34 -9.58 16.12
CA GLY A 214 -32.20 -9.98 15.28
C GLY A 214 -32.30 -11.42 14.75
N PHE A 215 -31.86 -11.65 13.50
CA PHE A 215 -31.95 -12.94 12.80
C PHE A 215 -30.64 -13.34 12.09
N ASP A 216 -30.53 -14.60 11.66
CA ASP A 216 -29.34 -15.19 11.02
C ASP A 216 -28.03 -15.07 11.86
N ASN A 217 -28.10 -14.95 13.20
CA ASN A 217 -26.91 -14.73 14.02
C ASN A 217 -26.33 -16.03 14.61
N SER A 218 -25.02 -16.23 14.52
CA SER A 218 -24.30 -17.38 15.10
C SER A 218 -23.31 -16.93 16.18
N PHE A 219 -23.67 -17.09 17.46
CA PHE A 219 -22.89 -16.64 18.61
C PHE A 219 -22.44 -17.81 19.49
N LEU A 220 -21.15 -18.18 19.41
CA LEU A 220 -20.54 -19.27 20.17
C LEU A 220 -19.53 -18.71 21.19
N GLY A 221 -19.96 -18.60 22.44
CA GLY A 221 -19.15 -18.17 23.58
C GLY A 221 -19.96 -17.60 24.73
N LYS A 222 -19.41 -17.65 25.96
CA LYS A 222 -19.99 -16.92 27.10
C LYS A 222 -20.08 -15.42 26.77
N ASN A 223 -21.27 -14.85 26.91
CA ASN A 223 -21.59 -13.45 26.61
C ASN A 223 -21.28 -13.02 25.16
N ALA A 224 -21.22 -13.94 24.18
CA ALA A 224 -21.09 -13.56 22.77
C ALA A 224 -22.39 -12.86 22.30
N GLY A 225 -22.28 -11.70 21.64
CA GLY A 225 -23.45 -10.94 21.16
C GLY A 225 -24.44 -10.53 22.26
N HIS A 226 -24.01 -10.42 23.51
CA HIS A 226 -24.87 -10.28 24.69
C HIS A 226 -25.89 -9.14 24.58
N GLU A 227 -25.46 -7.96 24.14
CA GLU A 227 -26.26 -6.75 24.00
C GLU A 227 -26.67 -6.48 22.55
N ASN A 228 -26.55 -7.46 21.64
CA ASN A 228 -27.22 -7.37 20.34
C ASN A 228 -28.74 -7.28 20.57
N VAL A 229 -29.42 -6.41 19.82
CA VAL A 229 -30.88 -6.21 19.92
C VAL A 229 -31.55 -6.46 18.57
N ASN A 230 -31.07 -5.79 17.52
CA ASN A 230 -31.64 -5.82 16.17
C ASN A 230 -30.60 -6.18 15.07
N GLY A 231 -29.35 -6.45 15.45
CA GLY A 231 -28.30 -6.84 14.52
C GLY A 231 -28.56 -8.21 13.93
N PHE A 232 -28.26 -8.39 12.65
CA PHE A 232 -28.55 -9.61 11.89
C PHE A 232 -27.34 -10.07 11.06
N GLN A 233 -27.32 -11.36 10.73
CA GLN A 233 -26.25 -11.98 9.91
C GLN A 233 -24.85 -11.81 10.52
N ASN A 234 -24.74 -11.85 11.85
CA ASN A 234 -23.47 -11.73 12.55
C ASN A 234 -22.93 -13.11 13.00
N THR A 235 -21.61 -13.31 12.92
CA THR A 235 -20.92 -14.53 13.41
C THR A 235 -19.92 -14.17 14.49
N TYR A 236 -20.24 -14.44 15.76
CA TYR A 236 -19.39 -14.10 16.92
C TYR A 236 -18.88 -15.38 17.63
N LEU A 237 -17.62 -15.72 17.41
CA LEU A 237 -16.95 -16.89 17.97
C LEU A 237 -15.93 -16.47 19.03
N GLY A 238 -16.28 -16.59 20.30
CA GLY A 238 -15.38 -16.30 21.42
C GLY A 238 -16.07 -15.73 22.65
N ARG A 239 -15.40 -15.83 23.80
CA ARG A 239 -15.87 -15.24 25.05
C ARG A 239 -15.98 -13.72 24.91
N ALA A 240 -17.21 -13.19 25.02
CA ALA A 240 -17.54 -11.79 24.83
C ALA A 240 -17.13 -11.21 23.45
N ALA A 241 -17.09 -12.03 22.41
CA ALA A 241 -17.02 -11.54 21.02
C ALA A 241 -18.31 -10.75 20.70
N GLY A 242 -18.16 -9.55 20.14
CA GLY A 242 -19.29 -8.67 19.79
C GLY A 242 -20.22 -8.36 20.98
N TYR A 243 -19.68 -8.22 22.20
CA TYR A 243 -20.48 -8.08 23.43
C TYR A 243 -21.55 -6.97 23.35
N SER A 244 -21.17 -5.75 22.94
CA SER A 244 -22.10 -4.64 22.67
C SER A 244 -22.51 -4.53 21.18
N GLY A 245 -22.40 -5.64 20.44
CA GLY A 245 -22.50 -5.73 18.98
C GLY A 245 -23.90 -5.55 18.40
N THR A 246 -24.39 -4.31 18.23
CA THR A 246 -25.74 -4.03 17.69
C THR A 246 -25.83 -3.85 16.18
N GLY A 247 -24.70 -3.93 15.45
CA GLY A 247 -24.68 -3.82 13.99
C GLY A 247 -24.94 -5.15 13.28
N SER A 248 -24.84 -5.17 11.94
CA SER A 248 -25.17 -6.34 11.11
C SER A 248 -24.03 -6.74 10.17
N ASN A 249 -24.08 -8.00 9.69
CA ASN A 249 -23.09 -8.55 8.74
C ASN A 249 -21.64 -8.50 9.28
N ASN A 250 -21.44 -8.64 10.59
CA ASN A 250 -20.10 -8.65 11.20
C ASN A 250 -19.62 -10.06 11.57
N THR A 251 -18.35 -10.34 11.31
CA THR A 251 -17.66 -11.56 11.75
C THR A 251 -16.65 -11.19 12.84
N MET A 252 -16.74 -11.80 14.02
CA MET A 252 -15.85 -11.54 15.15
C MET A 252 -15.35 -12.86 15.74
N VAL A 253 -14.05 -13.13 15.68
CA VAL A 253 -13.46 -14.42 16.07
C VAL A 253 -12.30 -14.20 17.05
N GLY A 254 -12.50 -14.53 18.32
CA GLY A 254 -11.53 -14.35 19.40
C GLY A 254 -12.17 -13.87 20.70
N ALA A 255 -11.50 -14.08 21.83
CA ALA A 255 -11.96 -13.52 23.10
C ALA A 255 -11.95 -11.97 23.01
N TYR A 256 -13.06 -11.33 23.37
CA TYR A 256 -13.28 -9.89 23.26
C TYR A 256 -13.10 -9.26 21.86
N ALA A 257 -13.12 -10.05 20.78
CA ALA A 257 -13.10 -9.50 19.42
C ALA A 257 -14.31 -8.57 19.21
N GLY A 258 -14.07 -7.30 18.87
CA GLY A 258 -15.12 -6.29 18.67
C GLY A 258 -15.99 -5.99 19.90
N TYR A 259 -15.45 -6.06 21.12
CA TYR A 259 -16.23 -5.95 22.37
C TYR A 259 -17.20 -4.74 22.44
N GLN A 260 -16.81 -3.54 21.98
CA GLN A 260 -17.65 -2.32 22.00
C GLN A 260 -18.24 -1.91 20.63
N GLN A 261 -18.42 -2.85 19.70
CA GLN A 261 -18.69 -2.56 18.28
C GLN A 261 -20.16 -2.22 17.97
N ILE A 262 -20.40 -1.18 17.16
CA ILE A 262 -21.76 -0.72 16.78
C ILE A 262 -21.91 -0.58 15.24
N GLY A 263 -20.88 -0.94 14.46
CA GLY A 263 -20.86 -0.80 12.99
C GLY A 263 -21.32 -2.06 12.23
N SER A 264 -21.32 -2.01 10.90
CA SER A 264 -21.72 -3.13 10.05
C SER A 264 -20.66 -3.51 9.01
N PHE A 265 -20.70 -4.76 8.54
CA PHE A 265 -19.78 -5.31 7.53
C PHE A 265 -18.31 -5.40 7.97
N ASN A 266 -18.02 -5.64 9.26
CA ASN A 266 -16.63 -5.73 9.75
C ASN A 266 -16.19 -7.18 10.00
N VAL A 267 -14.90 -7.47 9.77
CA VAL A 267 -14.29 -8.79 10.01
C VAL A 267 -13.14 -8.63 11.00
N PHE A 268 -13.36 -8.99 12.27
CA PHE A 268 -12.41 -8.86 13.36
C PHE A 268 -11.94 -10.24 13.85
N ILE A 269 -10.65 -10.56 13.79
CA ILE A 269 -10.10 -11.89 14.10
C ILE A 269 -8.88 -11.75 15.00
N GLY A 270 -8.92 -12.30 16.22
CA GLY A 270 -7.84 -12.26 17.21
C GLY A 270 -8.36 -11.82 18.59
N GLU A 271 -7.65 -12.23 19.65
CA GLU A 271 -7.98 -11.77 21.01
C GLU A 271 -7.88 -10.23 21.10
N SER A 272 -8.88 -9.61 21.73
CA SER A 272 -9.00 -8.15 21.88
C SER A 272 -8.88 -7.33 20.57
N SER A 273 -9.02 -7.97 19.40
CA SER A 273 -9.05 -7.27 18.12
C SER A 273 -10.22 -6.28 18.12
N SER A 274 -9.93 -5.01 17.83
CA SER A 274 -10.92 -3.92 17.83
C SER A 274 -11.72 -3.75 19.14
N TYR A 275 -11.15 -4.10 20.31
CA TYR A 275 -11.86 -4.08 21.61
C TYR A 275 -12.65 -2.78 21.85
N ARG A 276 -12.06 -1.61 21.53
CA ARG A 276 -12.63 -0.27 21.77
C ARG A 276 -13.25 0.38 20.53
N TRP A 277 -13.54 -0.38 19.47
CA TRP A 277 -13.99 0.15 18.20
C TRP A 277 -15.48 0.53 18.25
N ILE A 278 -15.78 1.81 18.50
CA ILE A 278 -17.15 2.27 18.74
C ILE A 278 -18.00 2.28 17.46
N SER A 279 -17.49 2.77 16.33
CA SER A 279 -18.32 2.95 15.13
C SER A 279 -17.53 2.93 13.83
N GLY A 280 -18.03 2.25 12.80
CA GLY A 280 -17.43 2.25 11.47
C GLY A 280 -17.61 0.93 10.75
N ASN A 281 -17.54 0.97 9.41
CA ASN A 281 -18.04 -0.08 8.55
C ASN A 281 -16.98 -0.60 7.57
N LYS A 282 -17.12 -1.85 7.11
CA LYS A 282 -16.28 -2.45 6.06
C LYS A 282 -14.80 -2.61 6.44
N ASN A 283 -14.47 -2.71 7.73
CA ASN A 283 -13.08 -2.87 8.19
C ASN A 283 -12.71 -4.34 8.39
N THR A 284 -11.49 -4.73 7.99
CA THR A 284 -10.93 -6.07 8.21
C THR A 284 -9.72 -5.97 9.14
N ILE A 285 -9.80 -6.54 10.34
CA ILE A 285 -8.80 -6.38 11.40
C ILE A 285 -8.42 -7.74 11.95
N ILE A 286 -7.18 -8.18 11.73
CA ILE A 286 -6.74 -9.56 11.97
C ILE A 286 -5.43 -9.55 12.78
N GLY A 287 -5.46 -10.02 14.03
CA GLY A 287 -4.30 -10.14 14.92
C GLY A 287 -4.67 -9.85 16.38
N ASP A 288 -3.92 -10.43 17.34
CA ASP A 288 -4.06 -10.07 18.76
C ASP A 288 -3.85 -8.56 18.93
N SER A 289 -4.83 -7.95 19.62
CA SER A 289 -4.82 -6.53 19.99
C SER A 289 -4.67 -5.58 18.80
N ALA A 290 -5.00 -6.03 17.58
CA ALA A 290 -5.02 -5.19 16.38
C ALA A 290 -6.22 -4.22 16.43
N GLY A 291 -6.04 -3.00 15.91
CA GLY A 291 -7.07 -1.94 15.92
C GLY A 291 -7.51 -1.44 17.31
N ILE A 292 -6.83 -1.84 18.40
CA ILE A 292 -7.34 -1.70 19.77
C ILE A 292 -7.46 -0.25 20.27
N LYS A 293 -6.74 0.71 19.67
CA LYS A 293 -6.85 2.15 19.98
C LYS A 293 -7.69 2.90 18.96
N THR A 294 -8.00 2.31 17.81
CA THR A 294 -8.87 2.92 16.81
C THR A 294 -10.32 2.81 17.26
N THR A 295 -10.98 3.95 17.48
CA THR A 295 -12.40 4.00 17.87
C THR A 295 -13.34 4.17 16.68
N LYS A 296 -12.84 4.71 15.56
CA LYS A 296 -13.62 5.01 14.35
C LYS A 296 -12.84 4.84 13.05
N GLY A 297 -13.49 4.37 11.99
CA GLY A 297 -12.94 4.33 10.62
C GLY A 297 -13.78 3.47 9.65
N ASN A 298 -13.59 3.65 8.34
CA ASN A 298 -14.30 2.85 7.32
C ASN A 298 -13.34 2.24 6.29
N SER A 299 -13.63 1.05 5.77
CA SER A 299 -12.86 0.42 4.67
C SER A 299 -11.37 0.23 4.97
N ASN A 300 -10.97 0.06 6.23
CA ASN A 300 -9.57 -0.12 6.62
C ASN A 300 -9.19 -1.60 6.75
N ILE A 301 -7.92 -1.93 6.51
CA ILE A 301 -7.37 -3.29 6.64
C ILE A 301 -6.17 -3.26 7.59
N TYR A 302 -6.29 -3.78 8.81
CA TYR A 302 -5.20 -3.83 9.79
C TYR A 302 -4.83 -5.28 10.11
N ILE A 303 -3.60 -5.70 9.80
CA ILE A 303 -3.15 -7.09 9.94
C ILE A 303 -1.89 -7.18 10.80
N GLY A 304 -1.93 -8.08 11.80
CA GLY A 304 -0.88 -8.52 12.68
C GLY A 304 -0.86 -7.87 14.08
N PHE A 305 -0.01 -8.43 14.95
CA PHE A 305 0.00 -8.16 16.40
C PHE A 305 0.16 -6.68 16.74
N ARG A 306 -0.84 -6.10 17.41
CA ARG A 306 -0.87 -4.68 17.81
C ARG A 306 -0.64 -3.70 16.65
N THR A 307 -1.05 -4.07 15.43
CA THR A 307 -1.15 -3.15 14.29
C THR A 307 -2.45 -2.34 14.40
N ASP A 308 -2.35 -1.01 14.30
CA ASP A 308 -3.41 -0.09 14.71
C ASP A 308 -3.51 1.12 13.75
N GLY A 309 -4.57 1.92 13.88
CA GLY A 309 -4.79 3.14 13.13
C GLY A 309 -4.94 4.38 14.01
N SER A 310 -4.98 5.55 13.39
CA SER A 310 -5.60 6.74 13.98
C SER A 310 -7.13 6.69 13.82
N ASP A 311 -7.84 7.48 14.61
CA ASP A 311 -9.29 7.61 14.48
C ASP A 311 -9.70 8.28 13.16
N ASN A 312 -10.88 7.89 12.67
CA ASN A 312 -11.54 8.38 11.45
C ASN A 312 -10.76 8.14 10.15
N LEU A 313 -9.79 7.22 10.14
CA LEU A 313 -9.12 6.81 8.91
C LEU A 313 -10.09 6.08 7.97
N SER A 314 -9.85 6.26 6.67
CA SER A 314 -10.58 5.56 5.61
C SER A 314 -9.64 5.06 4.52
N ASN A 315 -9.91 3.87 3.98
CA ASN A 315 -9.07 3.22 2.97
C ASN A 315 -7.59 3.08 3.40
N ALA A 316 -7.33 2.92 4.71
CA ALA A 316 -5.98 2.74 5.25
C ALA A 316 -5.66 1.24 5.38
N ILE A 317 -4.50 0.82 4.86
CA ILE A 317 -4.03 -0.57 4.91
C ILE A 317 -2.74 -0.61 5.73
N ALA A 318 -2.72 -1.36 6.83
CA ALA A 318 -1.56 -1.56 7.69
C ALA A 318 -1.30 -3.05 7.88
N ILE A 319 -0.12 -3.54 7.48
CA ILE A 319 0.22 -4.97 7.57
C ILE A 319 1.61 -5.12 8.23
N GLY A 320 1.67 -5.77 9.39
CA GLY A 320 2.92 -5.97 10.12
C GLY A 320 2.69 -6.19 11.61
N ALA A 321 3.52 -5.60 12.47
CA ALA A 321 3.36 -5.70 13.93
C ALA A 321 3.77 -4.40 14.62
N GLN A 322 3.11 -4.10 15.74
CA GLN A 322 3.41 -2.96 16.63
C GLN A 322 3.50 -1.60 15.90
N PHE A 323 2.72 -1.44 14.82
CA PHE A 323 2.72 -0.27 13.96
C PHE A 323 1.41 0.51 14.07
N LYS A 324 1.46 1.84 13.87
CA LYS A 324 0.27 2.70 13.78
C LYS A 324 0.22 3.43 12.44
N ILE A 325 -0.78 3.17 11.61
CA ILE A 325 -1.03 3.97 10.41
C ILE A 325 -1.75 5.28 10.76
N THR A 326 -1.40 6.36 10.06
CA THR A 326 -1.77 7.74 10.44
C THR A 326 -2.45 8.54 9.33
N GLY A 327 -2.69 7.93 8.16
CA GLY A 327 -3.26 8.58 6.98
C GLY A 327 -4.33 7.71 6.31
N SER A 328 -5.28 8.38 5.66
CA SER A 328 -6.33 7.77 4.84
C SER A 328 -5.83 7.62 3.40
N ASN A 329 -6.28 6.58 2.68
CA ASN A 329 -5.78 6.22 1.34
C ASN A 329 -4.26 5.93 1.33
N THR A 330 -3.75 5.37 2.43
CA THR A 330 -2.34 5.02 2.63
C THR A 330 -2.21 3.51 2.82
N VAL A 331 -1.28 2.87 2.12
CA VAL A 331 -0.80 1.52 2.43
C VAL A 331 0.52 1.62 3.20
N VAL A 332 0.67 0.83 4.26
CA VAL A 332 1.94 0.58 4.93
C VAL A 332 2.07 -0.91 5.22
N ILE A 333 3.13 -1.52 4.69
CA ILE A 333 3.60 -2.85 5.09
C ILE A 333 4.90 -2.64 5.87
N GLY A 334 5.05 -3.23 7.05
CA GLY A 334 6.23 -3.10 7.92
C GLY A 334 5.91 -2.98 9.41
N ASN A 335 6.93 -2.77 10.24
CA ASN A 335 6.79 -2.50 11.67
C ASN A 335 7.30 -1.09 12.02
N SER A 336 7.40 -0.75 13.31
CA SER A 336 7.93 0.54 13.77
C SER A 336 9.44 0.74 13.55
N SER A 337 10.19 -0.31 13.19
CA SER A 337 11.66 -0.31 13.05
C SER A 337 12.16 -0.49 11.61
N PHE A 338 11.38 -1.07 10.69
CA PHE A 338 11.79 -1.36 9.32
C PHE A 338 10.75 -0.99 8.26
N THR A 339 11.23 -0.28 7.25
CA THR A 339 10.64 -0.03 5.91
C THR A 339 9.12 -0.01 5.82
N LYS A 340 8.54 1.19 5.87
CA LYS A 340 7.23 1.44 5.28
C LYS A 340 7.34 1.35 3.75
N VAL A 341 6.84 0.29 3.12
CA VAL A 341 6.55 0.35 1.68
C VAL A 341 5.24 1.12 1.51
N GLY A 342 5.37 2.43 1.28
CA GLY A 342 4.25 3.35 1.15
C GLY A 342 3.71 3.39 -0.28
N PHE A 343 2.53 2.82 -0.51
CA PHE A 343 1.73 3.06 -1.71
C PHE A 343 0.51 3.90 -1.33
N GLY A 344 0.29 5.02 -2.01
CA GLY A 344 -0.77 5.96 -1.63
C GLY A 344 -0.32 6.97 -0.57
N VAL A 345 -1.01 8.11 -0.52
CA VAL A 345 -0.51 9.36 0.07
C VAL A 345 -0.25 9.22 1.58
N ASN A 346 0.96 9.57 2.03
CA ASN A 346 1.24 9.84 3.44
C ASN A 346 1.48 11.36 3.61
N PRO A 347 0.64 12.09 4.39
CA PRO A 347 0.39 13.51 4.12
C PRO A 347 1.37 14.46 4.82
N SER A 348 2.64 14.47 4.40
CA SER A 348 3.62 15.46 4.86
C SER A 348 4.44 16.16 3.76
N GLN A 349 4.64 15.55 2.59
CA GLN A 349 5.61 16.04 1.58
C GLN A 349 5.22 15.81 0.10
N ASN A 350 3.93 15.86 -0.28
CA ASN A 350 3.49 15.83 -1.69
C ASN A 350 4.09 14.68 -2.55
N ASN A 351 4.24 13.49 -1.97
CA ASN A 351 4.80 12.31 -2.62
C ASN A 351 3.76 11.18 -2.74
N ILE A 352 3.78 10.47 -3.87
CA ILE A 352 3.00 9.25 -4.14
C ILE A 352 3.70 8.02 -3.53
N MET A 353 5.05 8.04 -3.53
CA MET A 353 5.91 7.01 -2.95
C MET A 353 7.13 7.68 -2.30
N GLN A 354 7.59 7.19 -1.15
CA GLN A 354 8.80 7.70 -0.49
C GLN A 354 9.54 6.56 0.21
N PHE A 355 10.87 6.53 0.03
CA PHE A 355 11.74 5.54 0.63
C PHE A 355 12.34 6.07 1.94
N VAL A 356 12.08 5.35 3.03
CA VAL A 356 12.57 5.70 4.37
C VAL A 356 14.11 5.58 4.41
N ASN A 357 14.76 6.38 5.24
CA ASN A 357 16.22 6.52 5.41
C ASN A 357 17.02 7.05 4.20
N THR A 358 16.55 6.88 2.95
CA THR A 358 17.24 7.46 1.78
C THR A 358 16.73 8.86 1.42
N SER A 359 15.48 9.20 1.75
CA SER A 359 14.74 10.39 1.28
C SER A 359 14.37 10.43 -0.21
N ALA A 360 14.69 9.39 -0.98
CA ALA A 360 14.25 9.30 -2.38
C ALA A 360 12.72 9.17 -2.48
N SER A 361 12.11 9.81 -3.48
CA SER A 361 10.64 9.82 -3.61
C SER A 361 10.14 9.96 -5.05
N LEU A 362 8.86 9.60 -5.25
CA LEU A 362 8.07 9.95 -6.42
C LEU A 362 7.07 11.03 -6.03
N THR A 363 7.19 12.21 -6.62
CA THR A 363 6.31 13.37 -6.35
C THR A 363 4.89 13.16 -6.91
N THR A 364 3.92 13.95 -6.43
CA THR A 364 2.56 13.99 -7.02
C THR A 364 2.51 14.39 -8.49
N GLY A 365 3.53 15.07 -9.01
CA GLY A 365 3.69 15.36 -10.44
C GLY A 365 4.31 14.23 -11.26
N GLY A 366 4.56 13.05 -10.68
CA GLY A 366 5.19 11.91 -11.35
C GLY A 366 6.71 12.04 -11.54
N VAL A 367 7.34 13.10 -11.01
CA VAL A 367 8.79 13.30 -11.08
C VAL A 367 9.48 12.51 -9.97
N TRP A 368 10.48 11.70 -10.32
CA TRP A 368 11.33 11.00 -9.37
C TRP A 368 12.44 11.92 -8.81
N SER A 369 12.60 11.92 -7.49
CA SER A 369 13.61 12.70 -6.76
C SER A 369 14.66 11.77 -6.15
N ASN A 370 15.89 11.86 -6.65
CA ASN A 370 17.04 11.11 -6.14
C ASN A 370 17.55 11.69 -4.81
N ALA A 371 17.98 10.82 -3.89
CA ALA A 371 18.60 11.18 -2.63
C ALA A 371 19.94 11.92 -2.83
N SER A 372 20.10 13.12 -2.27
CA SER A 372 21.37 13.87 -2.34
C SER A 372 21.57 14.92 -1.24
N ASP A 373 21.93 14.47 -0.04
CA ASP A 373 22.45 15.31 1.05
C ASP A 373 23.95 14.96 1.29
N ARG A 374 24.76 15.93 1.73
CA ARG A 374 26.12 15.68 2.25
C ARG A 374 26.12 14.84 3.52
N LYS A 375 25.01 14.76 4.26
CA LYS A 375 24.83 13.84 5.40
C LYS A 375 24.59 12.38 4.99
N LEU A 376 24.32 12.13 3.71
CA LEU A 376 24.03 10.81 3.14
C LEU A 376 25.14 10.32 2.19
N LYS A 377 26.24 11.07 2.08
CA LYS A 377 27.33 10.85 1.12
C LYS A 377 28.67 11.11 1.81
N ASP A 378 29.65 10.25 1.54
CA ASP A 378 31.01 10.29 2.10
C ASP A 378 32.02 9.95 0.99
N ASN A 379 33.33 9.98 1.29
CA ASN A 379 34.43 9.72 0.35
C ASN A 379 34.38 10.63 -0.89
N PHE A 380 34.32 11.95 -0.67
CA PHE A 380 34.28 12.95 -1.74
C PHE A 380 35.65 13.13 -2.43
N GLU A 381 35.85 12.47 -3.56
CA GLU A 381 37.05 12.61 -4.40
C GLU A 381 37.00 13.83 -5.33
N LYS A 382 38.17 14.24 -5.85
CA LYS A 382 38.29 15.25 -6.91
C LYS A 382 38.42 14.55 -8.26
N LEU A 383 37.64 14.99 -9.25
CA LEU A 383 37.68 14.49 -10.61
C LEU A 383 38.56 15.37 -11.50
N ASP A 384 39.37 14.75 -12.37
CA ASP A 384 40.00 15.44 -13.50
C ASP A 384 38.93 15.71 -14.57
N SER A 385 38.66 16.98 -14.83
CA SER A 385 37.62 17.38 -15.77
C SER A 385 38.03 17.22 -17.23
N LYS A 386 39.32 17.34 -17.58
CA LYS A 386 39.81 17.19 -18.96
C LYS A 386 39.90 15.70 -19.34
N ASP A 387 40.27 14.82 -18.41
CA ASP A 387 40.12 13.37 -18.55
C ASP A 387 38.65 12.96 -18.75
N ILE A 388 37.74 13.36 -17.86
CA ILE A 388 36.31 13.02 -17.97
C ILE A 388 35.70 13.54 -19.30
N LEU A 389 36.08 14.74 -19.76
CA LEU A 389 35.68 15.26 -21.08
C LEU A 389 36.23 14.40 -22.24
N SER A 390 37.47 13.90 -22.13
CA SER A 390 38.05 13.00 -23.13
C SER A 390 37.28 11.66 -23.22
N ARG A 391 36.84 11.12 -22.08
CA ARG A 391 36.02 9.90 -22.01
C ARG A 391 34.60 10.13 -22.50
N VAL A 392 34.02 11.30 -22.28
CA VAL A 392 32.70 11.68 -22.87
C VAL A 392 32.77 11.77 -24.40
N LYS A 393 33.91 12.16 -24.99
CA LYS A 393 34.12 12.05 -26.46
C LYS A 393 34.18 10.60 -26.97
N MET A 394 34.35 9.61 -26.09
CA MET A 394 34.33 8.17 -26.42
C MET A 394 33.00 7.49 -26.08
N LEU A 395 32.06 8.19 -25.41
CA LEU A 395 30.77 7.63 -25.01
C LEU A 395 29.78 7.67 -26.17
N ASP A 396 29.32 6.51 -26.63
CA ASP A 396 28.25 6.44 -27.62
C ASP A 396 26.88 6.79 -26.99
N ILE A 397 26.08 7.58 -27.72
CA ILE A 397 24.77 8.09 -27.32
C ILE A 397 23.76 7.70 -28.39
N GLN A 398 23.17 6.53 -28.21
CA GLN A 398 22.27 5.91 -29.18
C GLN A 398 20.81 6.26 -28.91
N ARG A 399 19.97 6.13 -29.95
CA ARG A 399 18.51 6.03 -29.79
C ARG A 399 18.10 4.57 -29.74
N TRP A 400 17.31 4.20 -28.74
CA TRP A 400 16.94 2.80 -28.48
C TRP A 400 15.50 2.68 -27.96
N ASN A 401 15.02 1.45 -27.81
CA ASN A 401 13.79 1.12 -27.12
C ASN A 401 13.97 -0.19 -26.33
N TYR A 402 13.25 -0.34 -25.23
CA TYR A 402 13.16 -1.59 -24.50
C TYR A 402 12.54 -2.68 -25.38
N LYS A 403 12.91 -3.95 -25.13
CA LYS A 403 12.41 -5.11 -25.89
C LYS A 403 10.94 -5.45 -25.61
N VAL A 404 10.37 -4.90 -24.54
CA VAL A 404 9.01 -5.19 -24.04
C VAL A 404 8.05 -3.99 -24.17
N GLU A 405 8.53 -2.83 -24.64
CA GLU A 405 7.68 -1.66 -24.87
C GLU A 405 7.27 -1.56 -26.35
N ASN A 406 6.30 -0.68 -26.66
CA ASN A 406 5.92 -0.42 -28.04
C ASN A 406 7.08 0.23 -28.80
N GLN A 407 7.45 -0.30 -29.97
CA GLN A 407 8.57 0.20 -30.78
C GLN A 407 8.42 1.66 -31.23
N SER A 408 7.24 2.27 -31.14
CA SER A 408 7.05 3.72 -31.36
C SER A 408 7.65 4.58 -30.25
N ILE A 409 7.79 4.06 -29.03
CA ILE A 409 8.49 4.71 -27.93
C ILE A 409 9.99 4.63 -28.23
N LYS A 410 10.68 5.76 -28.16
CA LYS A 410 12.14 5.86 -28.36
C LYS A 410 12.75 6.68 -27.24
N HIS A 411 13.79 6.11 -26.63
CA HIS A 411 14.65 6.77 -25.65
C HIS A 411 15.96 7.19 -26.33
N ILE A 412 16.74 8.06 -25.67
CA ILE A 412 18.08 8.45 -26.11
C ILE A 412 19.00 8.53 -24.88
N GLY A 413 20.21 7.98 -24.99
CA GLY A 413 21.17 7.97 -23.89
C GLY A 413 22.19 6.84 -24.02
N PRO A 414 23.17 6.78 -23.10
CA PRO A 414 24.18 5.74 -23.08
C PRO A 414 23.61 4.38 -22.65
N VAL A 415 24.31 3.32 -23.03
CA VAL A 415 24.07 1.96 -22.56
C VAL A 415 24.89 1.71 -21.28
N ALA A 416 24.35 0.94 -20.33
CA ALA A 416 24.91 0.83 -18.97
C ALA A 416 26.34 0.25 -18.93
N GLN A 417 26.60 -0.78 -19.74
CA GLN A 417 27.89 -1.43 -19.89
C GLN A 417 28.99 -0.44 -20.34
N ASP A 418 28.74 0.30 -21.42
CA ASP A 418 29.72 1.25 -21.98
C ASP A 418 29.95 2.45 -21.05
N PHE A 419 28.90 2.92 -20.37
CA PHE A 419 29.01 3.96 -19.36
C PHE A 419 29.84 3.50 -18.14
N ASN A 420 29.60 2.28 -17.65
CA ASN A 420 30.38 1.72 -16.54
C ASN A 420 31.85 1.54 -16.92
N LYS A 421 32.12 1.00 -18.11
CA LYS A 421 33.47 0.80 -18.67
C LYS A 421 34.28 2.10 -18.80
N LEU A 422 33.64 3.23 -19.08
CA LEU A 422 34.31 4.54 -19.21
C LEU A 422 34.45 5.29 -17.87
N PHE A 423 33.43 5.24 -17.01
CA PHE A 423 33.34 6.11 -15.82
C PHE A 423 33.40 5.40 -14.46
N GLY A 424 33.40 4.06 -14.42
CA GLY A 424 33.51 3.27 -13.18
C GLY A 424 32.27 3.30 -12.27
N VAL A 425 31.15 3.84 -12.75
CA VAL A 425 29.90 4.02 -12.00
C VAL A 425 28.74 3.26 -12.66
N GLY A 426 27.69 2.91 -11.90
CA GLY A 426 26.67 1.96 -12.34
C GLY A 426 27.19 0.51 -12.35
N ASN A 427 26.65 -0.33 -13.25
CA ASN A 427 27.10 -1.70 -13.50
C ASN A 427 26.63 -2.18 -14.90
N ASP A 428 26.96 -3.42 -15.27
CA ASP A 428 26.64 -4.07 -16.56
C ASP A 428 25.14 -4.22 -16.89
N THR A 429 24.23 -3.72 -16.05
CA THR A 429 22.77 -3.78 -16.29
C THR A 429 22.03 -2.48 -15.98
N THR A 430 22.62 -1.58 -15.18
CA THR A 430 21.94 -0.39 -14.65
C THR A 430 22.88 0.78 -14.44
N ILE A 431 22.38 1.99 -14.70
CA ILE A 431 23.02 3.27 -14.40
C ILE A 431 22.01 4.17 -13.69
N SER A 432 22.44 4.95 -12.69
CA SER A 432 21.53 5.89 -12.04
C SER A 432 21.39 7.15 -12.89
N THR A 433 20.20 7.76 -12.92
CA THR A 433 19.98 9.02 -13.67
C THR A 433 20.82 10.19 -13.16
N ILE A 434 21.39 10.09 -11.96
CA ILE A 434 22.32 11.08 -11.42
C ILE A 434 23.74 10.97 -12.00
N ASP A 435 24.15 9.79 -12.50
CA ASP A 435 25.55 9.56 -12.89
C ASP A 435 25.88 10.22 -14.25
N PRO A 436 25.08 10.04 -15.32
CA PRO A 436 25.25 10.81 -16.56
C PRO A 436 25.09 12.32 -16.36
N ALA A 437 24.23 12.75 -15.44
CA ALA A 437 24.07 14.16 -15.10
C ALA A 437 25.33 14.73 -14.41
N GLY A 438 25.95 13.97 -13.50
CA GLY A 438 27.22 14.33 -12.88
C GLY A 438 28.36 14.42 -13.89
N VAL A 439 28.50 13.41 -14.75
CA VAL A 439 29.50 13.38 -15.84
C VAL A 439 29.31 14.55 -16.82
N ALA A 440 28.07 14.87 -17.20
CA ALA A 440 27.76 16.02 -18.05
C ALA A 440 28.16 17.35 -17.39
N LEU A 441 27.86 17.55 -16.11
CA LEU A 441 28.23 18.76 -15.38
C LEU A 441 29.76 18.94 -15.25
N VAL A 442 30.52 17.86 -15.09
CA VAL A 442 31.99 17.90 -15.08
C VAL A 442 32.54 18.24 -16.47
N SER A 443 31.98 17.63 -17.52
CA SER A 443 32.39 17.89 -18.91
C SER A 443 32.05 19.31 -19.37
N ILE A 444 30.91 19.87 -18.92
CA ILE A 444 30.55 21.27 -19.16
C ILE A 444 31.58 22.21 -18.50
N LYS A 445 32.06 21.91 -17.28
CA LYS A 445 33.12 22.71 -16.64
C LYS A 445 34.46 22.63 -17.39
N ALA A 446 34.82 21.46 -17.90
CA ALA A 446 36.00 21.32 -18.76
C ALA A 446 35.88 22.16 -20.04
N LEU A 447 34.73 22.08 -20.71
CA LEU A 447 34.45 22.87 -21.92
C LEU A 447 34.45 24.38 -21.67
N ILE A 448 34.00 24.84 -20.49
CA ILE A 448 34.12 26.26 -20.10
C ILE A 448 35.60 26.65 -19.98
N SER A 449 36.40 25.88 -19.23
CA SER A 449 37.84 26.13 -19.06
C SER A 449 38.59 26.12 -20.41
N ASP A 450 38.32 25.15 -21.29
CA ASP A 450 38.94 25.09 -22.62
C ASP A 450 38.53 26.30 -23.49
N ASN A 451 37.31 26.83 -23.33
CA ASN A 451 36.87 28.05 -24.03
C ASN A 451 37.49 29.33 -23.43
N GLU A 452 37.79 29.35 -22.14
CA GLU A 452 38.52 30.45 -21.48
C GLU A 452 39.99 30.46 -21.93
N ASP A 453 40.66 29.28 -21.90
CA ASP A 453 42.01 29.08 -22.44
C ASP A 453 42.11 29.58 -23.92
N LEU A 454 41.14 29.20 -24.76
CA LEU A 454 41.07 29.63 -26.17
C LEU A 454 40.81 31.13 -26.35
N ARG A 455 40.02 31.76 -25.47
CA ARG A 455 39.77 33.21 -25.51
C ARG A 455 41.04 33.99 -25.21
N SER A 456 41.74 33.66 -24.13
CA SER A 456 43.01 34.32 -23.78
C SER A 456 44.08 34.10 -24.86
N LYS A 457 44.12 32.92 -25.51
CA LYS A 457 45.05 32.71 -26.64
C LYS A 457 44.68 33.56 -27.87
N ASN A 458 43.40 33.74 -28.17
CA ASN A 458 42.95 34.63 -29.26
C ASN A 458 43.24 36.10 -28.95
N GLU A 459 43.10 36.54 -27.70
CA GLU A 459 43.47 37.90 -27.27
C GLU A 459 44.98 38.14 -27.42
N GLU A 460 45.82 37.19 -27.00
CA GLU A 460 47.28 37.23 -27.18
C GLU A 460 47.67 37.30 -28.67
N LEU A 461 47.08 36.46 -29.52
CA LEU A 461 47.31 36.47 -30.97
C LEU A 461 46.85 37.77 -31.62
N THR A 462 45.76 38.38 -31.14
CA THR A 462 45.25 39.68 -31.62
C THR A 462 46.23 40.81 -31.27
N GLN A 463 46.82 40.79 -30.08
CA GLN A 463 47.87 41.76 -29.68
C GLN A 463 49.16 41.58 -30.49
N GLN A 464 49.57 40.34 -30.77
CA GLN A 464 50.71 40.04 -31.64
C GLN A 464 50.47 40.53 -33.08
N TYR A 465 49.29 40.28 -33.64
CA TYR A 465 48.91 40.77 -34.97
C TYR A 465 48.93 42.30 -35.04
N ALA A 466 48.36 43.00 -34.04
CA ALA A 466 48.39 44.45 -33.98
C ALA A 466 49.82 45.02 -33.89
N THR A 467 50.71 44.33 -33.17
CA THR A 467 52.14 44.71 -33.09
C THR A 467 52.86 44.51 -34.42
N GLN A 468 52.58 43.40 -35.14
CA GLN A 468 53.12 43.16 -36.48
C GLN A 468 52.62 44.18 -37.50
N GLN A 469 51.35 44.61 -37.42
CA GLN A 469 50.83 45.67 -38.30
C GLN A 469 51.56 46.99 -38.07
N LEU A 470 51.79 47.41 -36.82
CA LEU A 470 52.55 48.63 -36.52
C LEU A 470 54.00 48.57 -37.03
N GLN A 471 54.63 47.40 -37.01
CA GLN A 471 55.96 47.19 -37.61
C GLN A 471 55.91 47.27 -39.14
N LEU A 472 54.86 46.71 -39.76
CA LEU A 472 54.65 46.80 -41.20
C LEU A 472 54.45 48.24 -41.67
N ASP A 473 53.66 49.01 -40.91
CA ASP A 473 53.36 50.42 -41.19
C ASP A 473 54.61 51.30 -41.03
N ASP A 474 55.44 51.05 -40.01
CA ASP A 474 56.72 51.75 -39.86
C ASP A 474 57.72 51.39 -40.97
N VAL A 475 57.82 50.12 -41.39
CA VAL A 475 58.66 49.72 -42.54
C VAL A 475 58.16 50.35 -43.85
N GLN A 476 56.84 50.45 -44.06
CA GLN A 476 56.27 51.17 -45.19
C GLN A 476 56.59 52.67 -45.14
N LYS A 477 56.54 53.28 -43.96
CA LYS A 477 56.93 54.68 -43.75
C LYS A 477 58.42 54.90 -44.02
N GLN A 478 59.31 54.07 -43.46
CA GLN A 478 60.75 54.12 -43.74
C GLN A 478 61.03 53.99 -45.26
N LEU A 479 60.32 53.09 -45.95
CA LEU A 479 60.42 52.95 -47.40
C LEU A 479 59.91 54.19 -48.15
N SER A 480 58.88 54.88 -47.64
CA SER A 480 58.39 56.15 -48.18
C SER A 480 59.40 57.30 -47.95
N ASP A 481 59.96 57.40 -46.74
CA ASP A 481 60.94 58.41 -46.37
C ASP A 481 62.25 58.22 -47.17
N ILE A 482 62.68 56.97 -47.40
CA ILE A 482 63.79 56.62 -48.32
C ILE A 482 63.47 57.02 -49.76
N LYS A 483 62.26 56.78 -50.28
CA LYS A 483 61.85 57.22 -51.62
C LYS A 483 61.85 58.75 -51.73
N ALA A 484 61.40 59.46 -50.70
CA ALA A 484 61.41 60.92 -50.66
C ALA A 484 62.84 61.49 -50.61
N ALA A 485 63.71 60.91 -49.79
CA ALA A 485 65.13 61.27 -49.70
C ALA A 485 65.89 60.99 -51.01
N LEU A 486 65.61 59.85 -51.66
CA LEU A 486 66.17 59.51 -52.98
C LEU A 486 65.73 60.54 -54.03
N SER A 487 64.44 60.91 -54.04
CA SER A 487 63.89 61.94 -54.93
C SER A 487 64.57 63.30 -54.71
N GLN A 488 64.77 63.73 -53.45
CA GLN A 488 65.52 64.96 -53.13
C GLN A 488 67.01 64.87 -53.51
N CYS A 489 67.64 63.70 -53.37
CA CYS A 489 69.01 63.48 -53.80
C CYS A 489 69.16 63.68 -55.32
N CYS A 490 68.17 63.24 -56.12
CA CYS A 490 68.13 63.47 -57.56
C CYS A 490 67.90 64.94 -57.96
N VAL A 491 67.42 65.82 -57.07
CA VAL A 491 67.29 67.26 -57.34
C VAL A 491 68.60 68.02 -57.13
N ASN A 492 69.47 67.55 -56.23
CA ASN A 492 70.76 68.18 -55.93
C ASN A 492 71.97 67.54 -56.65
N TYR A 493 71.75 66.53 -57.50
CA TYR A 493 72.81 65.96 -58.32
C TYR A 493 73.03 66.81 -59.58
N ASN A 494 74.21 67.44 -59.70
CA ASN A 494 74.57 68.31 -60.82
C ASN A 494 75.69 67.68 -61.69
N PRO A 495 75.35 66.89 -62.73
CA PRO A 495 76.30 66.35 -63.69
C PRO A 495 76.48 67.32 -64.88
N ASN A 496 77.29 68.38 -64.73
CA ASN A 496 77.60 69.30 -65.83
C ASN A 496 79.04 69.85 -65.80
N ILE A 497 80.01 68.98 -66.07
CA ILE A 497 81.28 69.35 -66.71
C ILE A 497 81.62 68.23 -67.71
N GLY A 498 81.61 68.53 -69.01
CA GLY A 498 82.03 67.58 -70.06
C GLY A 498 81.12 67.57 -71.29
N SER A 499 81.60 68.17 -72.37
CA SER A 499 81.23 67.93 -73.78
C SER A 499 81.13 66.43 -74.11
N ASP A 500 80.28 65.94 -75.01
CA ASP A 500 79.61 66.58 -76.17
C ASP A 500 78.12 66.19 -76.27
N GLY A 501 77.40 66.80 -77.22
CA GLY A 501 75.95 66.64 -77.35
C GLY A 501 75.50 65.51 -78.28
N GLU A 502 74.36 64.91 -77.97
CA GLU A 502 73.41 64.41 -78.98
C GLU A 502 71.96 64.46 -78.47
N LYS A 503 70.98 64.54 -79.39
CA LYS A 503 69.56 64.47 -79.06
C LYS A 503 69.11 63.02 -78.97
N VAL A 504 68.74 62.55 -77.78
CA VAL A 504 68.17 61.20 -77.61
C VAL A 504 66.73 61.30 -77.10
N ASN A 505 65.78 61.17 -78.02
CA ASN A 505 64.45 60.67 -77.68
C ASN A 505 64.61 59.25 -77.13
N ASN A 506 63.95 58.88 -76.04
CA ASN A 506 63.73 57.46 -75.71
C ASN A 506 62.48 57.23 -74.86
N THR A 507 61.33 57.29 -75.52
CA THR A 507 60.25 56.35 -75.22
C THR A 507 60.76 54.93 -75.48
N ILE A 508 61.12 54.20 -74.42
CA ILE A 508 61.32 52.74 -74.49
C ILE A 508 60.41 52.10 -73.46
N GLU A 509 59.39 51.41 -73.94
CA GLU A 509 58.61 50.45 -73.19
C GLU A 509 59.51 49.27 -72.84
N LYS A 510 60.21 49.33 -71.70
CA LYS A 510 61.19 48.29 -71.34
C LYS A 510 60.51 47.04 -70.79
N VAL A 511 59.86 46.31 -71.69
CA VAL A 511 59.57 44.89 -71.54
C VAL A 511 60.88 44.17 -71.23
N SER A 512 60.84 43.25 -70.28
CA SER A 512 61.97 42.35 -70.04
C SER A 512 61.48 41.06 -69.40
N LEU A 513 61.63 39.94 -70.08
CA LEU A 513 61.63 38.62 -69.48
C LEU A 513 63.08 38.26 -69.14
N ILE A 514 63.38 37.85 -67.91
CA ILE A 514 64.75 37.51 -67.49
C ILE A 514 64.94 35.99 -67.57
N GLN A 515 66.18 35.55 -67.80
CA GLN A 515 66.53 34.13 -67.74
C GLN A 515 66.21 33.58 -66.34
N ASN A 516 65.51 32.44 -66.28
CA ASN A 516 65.15 31.80 -65.02
C ASN A 516 66.41 31.42 -64.24
N SER A 517 66.37 31.54 -62.92
CA SER A 517 67.50 31.22 -62.05
C SER A 517 67.06 30.36 -60.85
N PRO A 518 67.72 29.22 -60.58
CA PRO A 518 68.77 28.59 -61.40
C PRO A 518 68.23 28.02 -62.73
N ASN A 519 69.12 27.79 -63.69
CA ASN A 519 68.84 27.06 -64.94
C ASN A 519 70.08 26.24 -65.37
N PRO A 520 70.03 24.90 -65.43
CA PRO A 520 68.91 24.03 -65.09
C PRO A 520 68.47 24.11 -63.61
N PHE A 521 67.29 23.57 -63.29
CA PHE A 521 66.80 23.48 -61.91
C PHE A 521 66.14 22.13 -61.60
N SER A 522 66.17 21.73 -60.32
CA SER A 522 65.65 20.44 -59.81
C SER A 522 64.66 20.53 -58.64
N ASN A 523 64.51 21.70 -58.02
CA ASN A 523 63.50 21.93 -56.98
C ASN A 523 62.59 23.10 -57.36
N GLU A 524 63.15 24.30 -57.50
CA GLU A 524 62.44 25.48 -57.97
C GLU A 524 63.35 26.44 -58.74
N THR A 525 62.75 27.32 -59.54
CA THR A 525 63.42 28.40 -60.28
C THR A 525 62.54 29.64 -60.27
N THR A 526 63.14 30.82 -60.39
CA THR A 526 62.41 32.08 -60.46
C THR A 526 62.68 32.80 -61.78
N ILE A 527 61.60 33.21 -62.46
CA ILE A 527 61.58 34.07 -63.64
C ILE A 527 61.22 35.48 -63.19
N GLN A 528 62.11 36.46 -63.38
CA GLN A 528 61.76 37.88 -63.22
C GLN A 528 61.18 38.43 -64.54
N TYR A 529 60.17 39.28 -64.45
CA TYR A 529 59.52 39.91 -65.61
C TYR A 529 59.19 41.39 -65.38
N THR A 530 59.08 42.12 -66.49
CA THR A 530 58.57 43.50 -66.60
C THR A 530 57.72 43.60 -67.87
N ILE A 531 56.54 44.22 -67.79
CA ILE A 531 55.58 44.43 -68.89
C ILE A 531 55.32 45.94 -69.12
N PRO A 532 54.74 46.34 -70.26
CA PRO A 532 54.43 47.76 -70.54
C PRO A 532 53.47 48.37 -69.50
N GLN A 533 53.43 49.70 -69.43
CA GLN A 533 52.49 50.39 -68.53
C GLN A 533 51.02 50.28 -68.98
N SER A 534 50.76 49.93 -70.24
CA SER A 534 49.44 49.76 -70.82
C SER A 534 49.30 48.37 -71.44
N PHE A 535 48.42 47.55 -70.88
CA PHE A 535 47.97 46.25 -71.40
C PHE A 535 46.55 46.00 -70.88
N VAL A 536 45.76 45.17 -71.57
CA VAL A 536 44.46 44.68 -71.04
C VAL A 536 44.64 43.34 -70.33
N ASN A 537 45.44 42.44 -70.91
CA ASN A 537 45.83 41.16 -70.32
C ASN A 537 47.32 40.91 -70.54
N ALA A 538 48.01 40.40 -69.52
CA ALA A 538 49.40 39.95 -69.60
C ALA A 538 49.53 38.54 -69.00
N GLU A 539 50.36 37.69 -69.60
CA GLU A 539 50.54 36.31 -69.15
C GLU A 539 51.91 35.73 -69.54
N ILE A 540 52.42 34.79 -68.75
CA ILE A 540 53.53 33.90 -69.15
C ILE A 540 52.96 32.52 -69.49
N ARG A 541 53.25 32.03 -70.69
CA ARG A 541 52.93 30.67 -71.14
C ARG A 541 54.16 29.79 -71.06
N ILE A 542 54.03 28.60 -70.47
CA ILE A 542 55.03 27.54 -70.51
C ILE A 542 54.63 26.53 -71.58
N ALA A 543 55.55 26.18 -72.48
CA ALA A 543 55.33 25.25 -73.58
C ALA A 543 56.37 24.13 -73.64
N SER A 544 55.99 22.97 -74.17
CA SER A 544 56.88 21.84 -74.49
C SER A 544 57.88 22.21 -75.59
N GLU A 545 58.92 21.39 -75.77
CA GLU A 545 59.83 21.47 -76.93
C GLU A 545 59.09 21.30 -78.28
N ASN A 546 57.90 20.69 -78.28
CA ASN A 546 57.02 20.58 -79.45
C ASN A 546 56.05 21.78 -79.62
N GLY A 547 56.03 22.73 -78.69
CA GLY A 547 55.15 23.91 -78.70
C GLY A 547 53.80 23.75 -77.99
N ASP A 548 53.51 22.61 -77.37
CA ASP A 548 52.27 22.39 -76.62
C ASP A 548 52.25 23.28 -75.36
N VAL A 549 51.24 24.12 -75.17
CA VAL A 549 51.13 24.95 -73.96
C VAL A 549 50.69 24.10 -72.76
N ILE A 550 51.57 24.03 -71.76
CA ILE A 550 51.43 23.18 -70.56
C ILE A 550 50.78 23.96 -69.41
N LYS A 551 51.16 25.24 -69.24
CA LYS A 551 50.75 26.06 -68.09
C LYS A 551 50.72 27.54 -68.48
N VAL A 552 49.74 28.28 -68.00
CA VAL A 552 49.58 29.72 -68.25
C VAL A 552 49.45 30.45 -66.92
N PHE A 553 50.17 31.57 -66.78
CA PHE A 553 50.20 32.38 -65.57
C PHE A 553 49.82 33.82 -65.91
N THR A 554 48.61 34.23 -65.58
CA THR A 554 48.15 35.64 -65.71
C THR A 554 48.96 36.55 -64.78
N LEU A 555 49.39 37.70 -65.29
CA LEU A 555 50.20 38.68 -64.58
C LEU A 555 49.35 39.90 -64.21
N TYR A 556 49.37 40.28 -62.94
CA TYR A 556 48.59 41.40 -62.40
C TYR A 556 49.44 42.64 -62.07
N ASN A 557 50.77 42.51 -62.06
CA ASN A 557 51.72 43.56 -61.68
C ASN A 557 52.62 43.93 -62.88
N GLN A 558 52.97 45.22 -63.01
CA GLN A 558 53.83 45.71 -64.11
C GLN A 558 55.27 45.14 -64.08
N ALA A 559 55.73 44.68 -62.92
CA ALA A 559 56.94 43.88 -62.77
C ALA A 559 56.76 42.88 -61.62
N GLY A 560 57.49 41.77 -61.65
CA GLY A 560 57.41 40.76 -60.60
C GLY A 560 58.30 39.55 -60.82
N PHE A 561 58.04 38.53 -60.01
CA PHE A 561 58.72 37.25 -60.02
C PHE A 561 57.68 36.12 -60.13
N LEU A 562 57.93 35.16 -61.02
CA LEU A 562 57.17 33.93 -61.16
C LEU A 562 58.06 32.76 -60.73
N THR A 563 57.71 32.10 -59.63
CA THR A 563 58.41 30.90 -59.15
C THR A 563 57.75 29.64 -59.71
N LEU A 564 58.54 28.77 -60.32
CA LEU A 564 58.13 27.47 -60.85
C LEU A 564 58.79 26.35 -60.04
N LYS A 565 58.04 25.28 -59.75
CA LYS A 565 58.56 24.10 -59.03
C LYS A 565 58.74 22.92 -59.98
N ALA A 566 59.84 22.20 -59.85
CA ALA A 566 60.19 21.09 -60.74
C ALA A 566 59.18 19.92 -60.64
N VAL A 567 58.48 19.77 -59.51
CA VAL A 567 57.43 18.78 -59.29
C VAL A 567 56.20 18.96 -60.21
N ASP A 568 55.99 20.17 -60.76
CA ASP A 568 54.88 20.47 -61.67
C ASP A 568 55.12 19.96 -63.11
N PHE A 569 56.33 19.44 -63.40
CA PHE A 569 56.80 19.14 -64.76
C PHE A 569 57.58 17.81 -64.82
N THR A 570 57.84 17.31 -66.04
CA THR A 570 58.83 16.25 -66.28
C THR A 570 60.23 16.84 -66.46
N ALA A 571 61.27 16.02 -66.35
CA ALA A 571 62.62 16.44 -66.75
C ALA A 571 62.65 16.67 -68.27
N GLY A 572 63.28 17.75 -68.73
CA GLY A 572 63.30 18.12 -70.14
C GLY A 572 63.51 19.62 -70.39
N THR A 573 63.43 20.00 -71.65
CA THR A 573 63.55 21.38 -72.14
C THR A 573 62.17 22.00 -72.33
N TYR A 574 61.98 23.24 -71.90
CA TYR A 574 60.72 23.96 -72.01
C TYR A 574 60.95 25.40 -72.45
N HIS A 575 60.02 25.94 -73.23
CA HIS A 575 59.97 27.37 -73.54
C HIS A 575 59.05 28.07 -72.55
N TYR A 576 59.42 29.29 -72.15
CA TYR A 576 58.51 30.20 -71.45
C TYR A 576 58.50 31.56 -72.14
N SER A 577 57.29 32.02 -72.47
CA SER A 577 57.05 33.18 -73.33
C SER A 577 56.10 34.17 -72.68
N LEU A 578 56.45 35.45 -72.74
CA LEU A 578 55.70 36.58 -72.22
C LEU A 578 54.76 37.14 -73.30
N PHE A 579 53.47 37.18 -73.00
CA PHE A 579 52.42 37.72 -73.88
C PHE A 579 51.75 38.94 -73.24
N THR A 580 51.37 39.91 -74.07
CA THR A 580 50.42 40.98 -73.72
C THR A 580 49.39 41.10 -74.84
N ASP A 581 48.10 41.17 -74.48
CA ASP A 581 46.98 41.36 -75.42
C ASP A 581 47.01 40.37 -76.61
N GLY A 582 47.42 39.13 -76.33
CA GLY A 582 47.54 38.03 -77.30
C GLY A 582 48.82 38.02 -78.14
N LYS A 583 49.66 39.06 -78.07
CA LYS A 583 50.93 39.16 -78.79
C LYS A 583 52.11 38.69 -77.92
N GLU A 584 52.96 37.83 -78.46
CA GLU A 584 54.23 37.45 -77.84
C GLU A 584 55.25 38.59 -77.91
N LEU A 585 55.95 38.83 -76.79
CA LEU A 585 56.94 39.90 -76.66
C LEU A 585 58.38 39.37 -76.52
N GLU A 586 58.57 38.33 -75.70
CA GLU A 586 59.88 37.72 -75.45
C GLU A 586 59.71 36.25 -75.03
N SER A 587 60.63 35.39 -75.48
CA SER A 587 60.67 33.96 -75.14
C SER A 587 62.06 33.55 -74.64
N LYS A 588 62.13 32.58 -73.73
CA LYS A 588 63.36 31.95 -73.25
C LYS A 588 63.18 30.46 -72.99
N VAL A 589 64.31 29.76 -72.89
CA VAL A 589 64.39 28.31 -72.63
C VAL A 589 64.76 28.07 -71.17
N MET A 590 64.03 27.18 -70.51
CA MET A 590 64.41 26.60 -69.21
C MET A 590 64.62 25.08 -69.34
N VAL A 591 65.51 24.54 -68.50
CA VAL A 591 65.83 23.11 -68.46
C VAL A 591 65.53 22.57 -67.06
N ILE A 592 64.76 21.49 -66.99
CA ILE A 592 64.40 20.83 -65.74
C ILE A 592 65.23 19.55 -65.61
N SER A 593 66.19 19.58 -64.69
CA SER A 593 67.01 18.44 -64.28
C SER A 593 66.35 17.74 -63.10
N ARG A 594 66.26 16.40 -63.12
CA ARG A 594 65.91 15.61 -61.93
C ARG A 594 67.14 15.34 -61.06
#